data_AF-A0A2V6HH08-F1
#
_entry.id   AF-A0A2V6HH08-F1
#
_cell.length_a   1.000
_cell.length_b   1.000
_cell.length_c   1.000
_cell.angle_alpha   90.00
_cell.angle_beta   90.00
_cell.angle_gamma   90.00
#
_symmetry.space_group_name_H-M   'P 1'
#
loop_
_entity.id
_entity.type
_entity.pdbx_description
1 polymer ?
#
loop_
_entity_poly.entity_id
_entity_poly.type
_entity_poly.pdbx_seq_one_letter_code
_entity_poly.pdbx_strand_id
1 'polypeptide(L)'
;MECDPQEYCAIGDARRKSFFFARILTNEVIEGPSLFSELELKARLESLDTATPVFTSEMLPQFHRAVISFPSALILARLAQDSRRSFCLPPLEPIYLREPHITIPK
;
A
#
# COMPACT_ATOMS: atom_id res chain seq x y z
N MET A 1 -15.35 -3.58 4.04
CA MET A 1 -15.59 -2.60 5.11
C MET A 1 -14.67 -1.42 4.86
N GLU A 2 -15.19 -0.19 4.82
CA GLU A 2 -14.37 1.02 4.78
C GLU A 2 -13.76 1.24 6.18
N CYS A 3 -12.49 1.64 6.25
CA CYS A 3 -11.77 1.80 7.52
C CYS A 3 -10.95 3.10 7.50
N ASP A 4 -10.83 3.77 8.66
CA ASP A 4 -9.99 4.95 8.88
C ASP A 4 -9.13 4.82 10.15
N PRO A 5 -8.25 3.81 10.23
CA PRO A 5 -7.32 3.72 11.34
C PRO A 5 -6.23 4.78 11.19
N GLN A 6 -5.80 5.36 12.31
CA GLN A 6 -4.72 6.34 12.28
C GLN A 6 -3.38 5.74 11.85
N GLU A 7 -3.10 4.49 12.18
CA GLU A 7 -1.89 3.77 11.74
C GLU A 7 -2.26 2.37 11.24
N TYR A 8 -1.71 1.99 10.08
CA TYR A 8 -1.91 0.66 9.51
C TYR A 8 -0.85 0.32 8.46
N CYS A 9 -0.76 -0.96 8.12
CA CYS A 9 0.00 -1.44 6.97
C CYS A 9 -0.94 -1.78 5.81
N ALA A 10 -0.53 -1.47 4.59
CA ALA A 10 -1.22 -1.88 3.37
C ALA A 10 -0.31 -2.85 2.58
N ILE A 11 -0.89 -3.96 2.12
CA ILE A 11 -0.22 -4.94 1.27
C ILE A 11 -1.09 -5.28 0.05
N GLY A 12 -0.47 -5.84 -0.98
CA GLY A 12 -1.19 -6.37 -2.15
C GLY A 12 -0.29 -7.16 -3.10
N ASP A 13 -0.89 -7.93 -4.00
CA ASP A 13 -0.20 -8.66 -5.05
C ASP A 13 0.37 -7.67 -6.08
N ALA A 14 1.69 -7.60 -6.15
CA ALA A 14 2.38 -6.80 -7.16
C ALA A 14 2.64 -7.62 -8.44
N ARG A 15 2.05 -8.81 -8.60
CA ARG A 15 2.33 -9.82 -9.64
C ARG A 15 3.73 -10.41 -9.56
N ARG A 16 4.00 -11.43 -10.38
CA ARG A 16 5.32 -12.07 -10.54
C ARG A 16 5.95 -12.53 -9.21
N LYS A 17 5.11 -13.07 -8.32
CA LYS A 17 5.51 -13.60 -7.00
C LYS A 17 6.12 -12.54 -6.06
N SER A 18 5.75 -11.27 -6.22
CA SER A 18 6.11 -10.23 -5.28
C SER A 18 4.88 -9.47 -4.81
N PHE A 19 5.00 -8.84 -3.66
CA PHE A 19 3.94 -8.13 -2.96
C PHE A 19 4.42 -6.74 -2.62
N PHE A 20 3.54 -5.74 -2.72
CA PHE A 20 3.89 -4.42 -2.18
C PHE A 20 3.59 -4.37 -0.69
N PHE A 21 4.34 -3.53 0.02
CA PHE A 21 4.09 -3.18 1.41
C PHE A 21 4.26 -1.67 1.59
N ALA A 22 3.37 -1.06 2.35
CA ALA A 22 3.48 0.32 2.81
C ALA A 22 2.98 0.44 4.25
N ARG A 23 3.55 1.38 5.00
CA ARG A 23 3.04 1.78 6.32
C ARG A 23 2.48 3.20 6.25
N ILE A 24 1.26 3.35 6.76
CA ILE A 24 0.48 4.57 6.69
C ILE A 24 0.26 5.07 8.11
N LEU A 25 0.51 6.36 8.33
CA LEU A 25 0.20 7.07 9.56
C LEU A 25 -0.51 8.38 9.21
N THR A 26 -1.70 8.63 9.76
CA THR A 26 -2.49 9.86 9.56
C THR A 26 -2.70 10.20 8.07
N ASN A 27 -2.98 9.19 7.25
CA ASN A 27 -3.14 9.29 5.80
C ASN A 27 -1.86 9.73 5.05
N GLU A 28 -0.67 9.56 5.64
CA GLU A 28 0.62 9.75 5.00
C GLU A 28 1.37 8.42 4.93
N VAL A 29 2.08 8.20 3.82
CA VAL A 29 2.96 7.03 3.68
C VAL A 29 4.26 7.34 4.41
N ILE A 30 4.52 6.63 5.51
CA ILE A 30 5.73 6.79 6.31
C ILE A 30 6.80 5.73 5.99
N GLU A 31 6.42 4.68 5.28
CA GLU A 31 7.33 3.63 4.81
C GLU A 31 6.79 3.01 3.51
N GLY A 32 7.67 2.78 2.54
CA GLY A 32 7.31 2.25 1.23
C GLY A 32 6.59 3.30 0.35
N PRO A 33 5.77 2.87 -0.63
CA PRO A 33 5.53 1.49 -1.02
C PRO A 33 6.79 0.80 -1.59
N SER A 34 7.07 -0.42 -1.15
CA SER A 34 8.23 -1.21 -1.59
C SER A 34 7.82 -2.64 -1.94
N LEU A 35 8.59 -3.30 -2.80
CA LEU A 35 8.35 -4.69 -3.21
C LEU A 35 9.10 -5.67 -2.31
N PHE A 36 8.41 -6.77 -2.00
CA PHE A 36 8.92 -7.88 -1.20
C PHE A 36 8.57 -9.20 -1.87
N SER A 37 9.41 -10.22 -1.67
CA SER A 37 9.01 -11.61 -1.86
C SER A 37 8.01 -12.03 -0.78
N GLU A 38 7.36 -13.18 -0.98
CA GLU A 38 6.44 -13.74 0.02
C GLU A 38 7.11 -13.96 1.39
N LEU A 39 8.33 -14.52 1.39
CA LEU A 39 9.08 -14.83 2.61
C LEU A 39 9.45 -13.56 3.36
N GLU A 40 9.96 -12.55 2.66
CA GLU A 40 10.36 -11.29 3.26
C GLU A 40 9.16 -10.53 3.82
N LEU A 41 8.03 -10.54 3.10
CA LEU A 41 6.82 -9.90 3.60
C LEU A 41 6.26 -10.63 4.82
N LYS A 42 6.27 -11.97 4.86
CA LYS A 42 5.89 -12.73 6.05
C LYS A 42 6.73 -12.36 7.26
N ALA A 43 8.06 -12.37 7.12
CA ALA A 43 8.98 -11.97 8.19
C ALA A 43 8.75 -10.52 8.63
N ARG A 44 8.50 -9.61 7.69
CA ARG A 44 8.16 -8.21 8.00
C ARG A 44 6.88 -8.13 8.83
N LEU A 45 5.82 -8.82 8.42
CA LEU A 45 4.54 -8.84 9.14
C LEU A 45 4.66 -9.51 10.52
N GLU A 46 5.51 -10.52 10.70
CA GLU A 46 5.76 -11.14 12.00
C GLU A 46 6.50 -10.21 12.97
N SER A 47 7.34 -9.31 12.45
CA SER A 47 8.06 -8.32 13.27
C SER A 47 7.19 -7.13 13.74
N LEU A 48 5.99 -6.96 13.19
CA LEU A 48 5.06 -5.89 13.57
C LEU A 48 4.30 -6.26 14.84
N ASP A 49 4.00 -5.24 15.66
CA ASP A 49 3.09 -5.37 16.79
C ASP A 49 1.78 -6.05 16.35
N THR A 50 1.30 -7.01 17.14
CA THR A 50 0.12 -7.82 16.82
C THR A 50 -1.14 -6.96 16.66
N ALA A 51 -1.23 -5.83 17.36
CA ALA A 51 -2.34 -4.89 17.28
C ALA A 51 -2.29 -4.01 16.02
N THR A 52 -1.15 -3.91 15.33
CA THR A 52 -1.07 -3.13 14.08
C THR A 52 -1.95 -3.77 12.99
N PRO A 53 -2.96 -3.04 12.47
CA PRO A 53 -3.82 -3.55 11.41
C PRO A 53 -3.05 -3.71 10.09
N VAL A 54 -3.37 -4.77 9.36
CA VAL A 54 -2.83 -5.04 8.02
C VAL A 54 -3.99 -5.18 7.06
N PHE A 55 -4.03 -4.34 6.03
CA PHE A 55 -5.10 -4.33 5.04
C PHE A 55 -4.63 -4.74 3.66
N THR A 56 -5.53 -5.35 2.91
CA THR A 56 -5.37 -5.70 1.50
C THR A 56 -6.67 -5.42 0.76
N SER A 57 -6.60 -5.12 -0.54
CA SER A 57 -7.79 -4.97 -1.39
C SER A 57 -8.24 -6.27 -2.06
N GLU A 58 -7.42 -7.33 -1.96
CA GLU A 58 -7.65 -8.63 -2.58
C GLU A 58 -7.39 -9.78 -1.60
N MET A 59 -7.89 -10.97 -1.94
CA MET A 59 -7.69 -12.17 -1.12
C MET A 59 -6.26 -12.69 -1.26
N LEU A 60 -5.51 -12.67 -0.17
CA LEU A 60 -4.14 -13.19 -0.09
C LEU A 60 -4.03 -14.25 1.02
N PRO A 61 -4.43 -15.52 0.75
CA PRO A 61 -4.52 -16.56 1.77
C PRO A 61 -3.20 -16.83 2.53
N GLN A 62 -2.07 -16.56 1.88
CA GLN A 62 -0.74 -16.72 2.47
C GLN A 62 -0.40 -15.69 3.58
N PHE A 63 -1.19 -14.63 3.73
CA PHE A 63 -1.00 -13.59 4.75
C PHE A 63 -2.20 -13.54 5.70
N HIS A 64 -2.24 -14.46 6.66
CA HIS A 64 -3.37 -14.63 7.60
C HIS A 64 -3.73 -13.40 8.45
N ARG A 65 -2.78 -12.48 8.67
CA ARG A 65 -3.03 -11.22 9.40
C ARG A 65 -3.78 -10.18 8.58
N ALA A 66 -3.82 -10.33 7.25
CA ALA A 66 -4.36 -9.32 6.36
C ALA A 66 -5.89 -9.38 6.30
N VAL A 67 -6.53 -8.23 6.46
CA VAL A 67 -7.99 -8.07 6.38
C VAL A 67 -8.34 -7.38 5.08
N ILE A 68 -9.35 -7.90 4.37
CA ILE A 68 -9.83 -7.27 3.13
C ILE A 68 -10.58 -5.98 3.49
N SER A 69 -10.04 -4.85 3.02
CA SER A 69 -10.62 -3.52 3.20
C SER A 69 -10.31 -2.64 2.00
N PHE A 70 -11.13 -1.61 1.79
CA PHE A 70 -11.04 -0.69 0.67
C PHE A 70 -10.87 0.74 1.19
N PRO A 71 -10.14 1.60 0.47
CA PRO A 71 -10.00 3.00 0.83
C PRO A 71 -11.37 3.69 0.82
N SER A 72 -11.65 4.54 1.82
CA SER A 72 -12.90 5.30 1.85
C SER A 72 -12.88 6.45 0.85
N ALA A 73 -13.85 6.47 -0.06
CA ALA A 73 -13.99 7.54 -1.04
C ALA A 73 -14.17 8.92 -0.38
N LEU A 74 -14.86 8.97 0.75
CA LEU A 74 -15.06 10.22 1.52
C LEU A 74 -13.74 10.80 2.02
N ILE A 75 -12.83 9.95 2.52
CA ILE A 75 -11.52 10.36 3.01
C ILE A 75 -10.66 10.83 1.85
N LEU A 76 -10.62 10.08 0.75
CA LEU A 76 -9.88 10.47 -0.45
C LEU A 76 -10.34 11.85 -0.97
N ALA A 77 -11.65 12.11 -1.01
CA ALA A 77 -12.20 13.39 -1.41
C ALA A 77 -11.78 14.55 -0.48
N ARG A 78 -11.73 14.30 0.84
CA ARG A 78 -11.25 15.29 1.82
C ARG A 78 -9.75 15.57 1.66
N LEU A 79 -8.94 14.54 1.46
CA LEU A 79 -7.49 14.68 1.28
C LEU A 79 -7.14 15.44 -0.01
N ALA A 80 -7.89 15.21 -1.08
CA ALA A 80 -7.72 15.93 -2.35
C ALA A 80 -7.95 17.44 -2.25
N GLN A 81 -8.68 17.92 -1.23
CA GLN A 81 -8.92 19.35 -1.00
C GLN A 81 -7.82 20.03 -0.17
N ASP A 82 -6.95 19.28 0.51
CA ASP A 82 -5.89 19.87 1.34
C ASP A 82 -4.71 20.30 0.47
N SER A 83 -4.62 21.61 0.18
CA SER A 83 -3.59 22.21 -0.67
C SER A 83 -2.15 22.06 -0.17
N ARG A 84 -1.95 21.55 1.06
CA ARG A 84 -0.61 21.31 1.63
C ARG A 84 -0.05 19.94 1.27
N ARG A 85 -0.84 19.06 0.64
CA ARG A 85 -0.41 17.72 0.25
C ARG A 85 0.47 17.77 -1.01
N SER A 86 1.36 16.79 -1.14
CA SER A 86 2.35 16.74 -2.22
C SER A 86 1.77 16.53 -3.62
N PHE A 87 0.51 16.10 -3.72
CA PHE A 87 -0.18 15.77 -4.97
C PHE A 87 -1.24 16.83 -5.37
N CYS A 88 -1.13 18.06 -4.87
CA CYS A 88 -2.12 19.10 -5.17
C CYS A 88 -1.95 19.75 -6.54
N LEU A 89 -0.79 19.61 -7.18
CA LEU A 89 -0.48 20.27 -8.44
C LEU A 89 0.03 19.27 -9.49
N PRO A 90 -0.34 19.44 -10.77
CA PRO A 90 0.18 18.65 -11.86
C PRO A 90 1.66 18.98 -12.17
N PRO A 91 2.37 18.06 -12.86
CA PRO A 91 1.90 16.76 -13.32
C PRO A 91 1.86 15.73 -12.19
N LEU A 92 0.78 14.96 -12.12
CA LEU A 92 0.69 13.79 -11.24
C LEU A 92 1.21 12.58 -11.99
N GLU A 93 2.11 11.84 -11.35
CA GLU A 93 2.71 10.64 -11.93
C GLU A 93 2.29 9.39 -11.14
N PRO A 94 1.98 8.27 -11.81
CA PRO A 94 1.76 7.01 -11.12
C PRO A 94 3.00 6.55 -10.36
N ILE A 95 2.79 5.91 -9.21
CA ILE A 95 3.88 5.26 -8.48
C ILE A 95 4.19 3.91 -9.15
N TYR A 96 5.26 3.86 -9.95
CA TYR A 96 5.75 2.62 -10.55
C TYR A 96 6.76 1.93 -9.62
N LEU A 97 6.36 0.80 -9.02
CA LEU A 97 7.24 0.02 -8.13
C LEU A 97 8.26 -0.85 -8.86
N ARG A 98 8.16 -0.95 -10.18
CA ARG A 98 9.13 -1.62 -11.04
C ARG A 98 9.49 -0.70 -12.17
N GLU A 99 10.72 -0.83 -12.64
CA GLU A 99 11.10 -0.23 -13.91
C GLU A 99 10.15 -0.71 -15.02
N PRO A 100 9.76 0.19 -15.92
CA PRO A 100 8.98 -0.18 -17.09
C PRO A 100 9.72 -1.29 -17.84
N HIS A 101 9.05 -2.41 -18.08
CA HIS A 101 9.56 -3.41 -19.00
C HIS A 101 9.38 -2.88 -20.41
N ILE A 102 10.24 -1.94 -20.80
CA ILE A 102 10.27 -1.45 -22.16
C ILE A 102 10.77 -2.62 -23.01
N THR A 103 9.83 -3.33 -23.63
CA THR A 103 10.10 -4.30 -24.70
C THR A 103 10.43 -3.55 -25.99
N ILE A 104 11.45 -2.67 -25.98
CA ILE A 104 12.02 -2.19 -27.24
C ILE A 104 12.72 -3.43 -27.84
N PRO A 105 12.27 -3.93 -29.01
CA PRO A 105 13.07 -4.87 -29.76
C PRO A 105 14.36 -4.13 -30.16
N LYS A 106 15.51 -4.72 -29.88
CA LYS A 106 16.73 -4.36 -30.59
C LYS A 106 16.62 -4.82 -32.04
#